data_AF-A0A7C9VZ71-F1
#
_entry.id   AF-A0A7C9VZ71-F1
#
_cell.length_a   1.000
_cell.length_b   1.000
_cell.length_c   1.000
_cell.angle_alpha   90.00
_cell.angle_beta   90.00
_cell.angle_gamma   90.00
#
_symmetry.space_group_name_H-M   'P 1'
#
loop_
_entity.id
_entity.type
_entity.pdbx_description
1 polymer ?
#
loop_
_entity_poly.entity_id
_entity_poly.type
_entity_poly.pdbx_seq_one_letter_code
_entity_poly.pdbx_strand_id
1 'polypeptide(L)'
;MTLEDVQSRTDTRGVALDEVGINGLRYPVLVSDHGGDKQESIGEFALAVALPAEVKGTHMSRFVEILHECASEISAVGMQVVHGEVLRKLKAPWAKVSVDTEFFRERLAPVSGARAKLGHRVRWTVTGGEHDSAARVEVTVPVTSVCPCSKAISDYGAHNQRGHITIGVLLAEQPDRADQVSLVELFDLAESAASAPVYPLLKRPDERFVTMQAYDNPVFVEDMARTVAGRLRSDARVGAFRVHTANDESIHDHAAYAVTEWPRRGAYALEMI
;
A
#
# COMPACT_ATOMS: atom_id res chain seq x y z
N MET A 1 -13.36 -41.76 15.42
CA MET A 1 -14.15 -41.63 14.18
C MET A 1 -13.50 -40.56 13.33
N THR A 2 -13.03 -40.88 12.13
CA THR A 2 -12.63 -39.88 11.13
C THR A 2 -13.89 -39.21 10.61
N LEU A 3 -13.99 -37.90 10.80
CA LEU A 3 -15.08 -37.10 10.25
C LEU A 3 -14.93 -37.02 8.73
N GLU A 4 -16.05 -36.93 8.03
CA GLU A 4 -16.06 -36.86 6.57
C GLU A 4 -15.49 -35.52 6.07
N ASP A 5 -14.60 -35.58 5.08
CA ASP A 5 -14.06 -34.41 4.38
C ASP A 5 -14.91 -34.06 3.15
N VAL A 6 -15.91 -33.21 3.36
CA VAL A 6 -16.81 -32.75 2.30
C VAL A 6 -16.08 -31.85 1.29
N GLN A 7 -15.02 -31.14 1.70
CA GLN A 7 -14.31 -30.18 0.86
C GLN A 7 -13.53 -30.88 -0.26
N SER A 8 -12.99 -32.06 0.04
CA SER A 8 -12.28 -32.91 -0.93
C SER A 8 -13.19 -33.67 -1.90
N ARG A 9 -14.52 -33.51 -1.83
CA ARG A 9 -15.44 -34.13 -2.79
C ARG A 9 -15.29 -33.49 -4.18
N THR A 10 -15.60 -34.28 -5.20
CA THR A 10 -15.70 -33.78 -6.57
C THR A 10 -16.91 -32.85 -6.72
N ASP A 11 -16.70 -31.70 -7.37
CA ASP A 11 -17.77 -30.81 -7.80
C ASP A 11 -18.21 -31.14 -9.23
N THR A 12 -19.50 -31.03 -9.51
CA THR A 12 -20.09 -31.41 -10.81
C THR A 12 -20.61 -30.22 -11.61
N ARG A 13 -20.51 -29.00 -11.07
CA ARG A 13 -21.03 -27.78 -11.72
C ARG A 13 -20.12 -27.26 -12.82
N GLY A 14 -18.86 -27.68 -12.85
CA GLY A 14 -17.91 -27.33 -13.92
C GLY A 14 -17.48 -25.87 -13.91
N VAL A 15 -17.58 -25.18 -12.77
CA VAL A 15 -17.20 -23.77 -12.61
C VAL A 15 -15.97 -23.68 -11.72
N ALA A 16 -14.84 -23.26 -12.29
CA ALA A 16 -13.65 -22.90 -11.52
C ALA A 16 -13.86 -21.56 -10.80
N LEU A 17 -13.19 -21.36 -9.67
CA LEU A 17 -13.17 -20.08 -8.96
C LEU A 17 -11.80 -19.44 -9.12
N ASP A 18 -11.78 -18.18 -9.54
CA ASP A 18 -10.53 -17.40 -9.65
C ASP A 18 -9.93 -17.16 -8.25
N GLU A 19 -10.77 -16.83 -7.27
CA GLU A 19 -10.36 -16.62 -5.89
C GLU A 19 -11.34 -17.26 -4.89
N VAL A 20 -10.81 -18.06 -3.96
CA VAL A 20 -11.51 -18.50 -2.75
C VAL A 20 -10.55 -18.55 -1.57
N GLY A 21 -11.00 -18.07 -0.40
CA GLY A 21 -10.22 -18.14 0.83
C GLY A 21 -10.82 -17.33 1.97
N ILE A 22 -9.98 -16.63 2.72
CA ILE A 22 -10.35 -15.85 3.90
C ILE A 22 -10.05 -14.36 3.70
N ASN A 23 -10.84 -13.50 4.33
CA ASN A 23 -10.67 -12.05 4.28
C ASN A 23 -10.99 -11.43 5.65
N GLY A 24 -10.32 -10.32 5.98
CA GLY A 24 -10.53 -9.58 7.23
C GLY A 24 -9.95 -10.25 8.49
N LEU A 25 -8.99 -11.18 8.34
CA LEU A 25 -8.35 -11.82 9.49
C LEU A 25 -7.33 -10.86 10.11
N ARG A 26 -7.60 -10.40 11.33
CA ARG A 26 -6.69 -9.55 12.09
C ARG A 26 -5.68 -10.40 12.88
N TYR A 27 -4.39 -10.11 12.71
CA TYR A 27 -3.31 -10.86 13.35
C TYR A 27 -2.17 -9.93 13.80
N PRO A 28 -1.52 -10.18 14.95
CA PRO A 28 -0.34 -9.41 15.35
C PRO A 28 0.82 -9.68 14.39
N VAL A 29 1.54 -8.63 14.02
CA VAL A 29 2.64 -8.71 13.05
C VAL A 29 3.81 -7.84 13.49
N LEU A 30 5.03 -8.22 13.09
CA LEU A 30 6.19 -7.33 13.12
C LEU A 30 6.38 -6.76 11.71
N VAL A 31 6.15 -5.46 11.52
CA VAL A 31 6.40 -4.79 10.24
C VAL A 31 7.85 -4.33 10.22
N SER A 32 8.61 -4.72 9.21
CA SER A 32 9.99 -4.25 9.02
C SER A 32 10.09 -3.32 7.81
N ASP A 33 10.72 -2.18 8.05
CA ASP A 33 11.24 -1.36 6.96
C ASP A 33 12.68 -1.79 6.65
N HIS A 34 13.04 -1.76 5.38
CA HIS A 34 14.39 -2.14 4.92
C HIS A 34 15.49 -1.27 5.56
N GLY A 35 15.14 -0.08 6.07
CA GLY A 35 16.01 0.81 6.84
C GLY A 35 16.38 0.35 8.25
N GLY A 36 15.88 -0.81 8.71
CA GLY A 36 16.26 -1.44 9.98
C GLY A 36 15.28 -1.24 11.14
N ASP A 37 14.28 -0.38 10.97
CA ASP A 37 13.21 -0.21 11.95
C ASP A 37 12.21 -1.38 11.88
N LYS A 38 11.91 -1.95 13.06
CA LYS A 38 10.86 -2.96 13.22
C LYS A 38 9.81 -2.47 14.20
N GLN A 39 8.54 -2.65 13.85
CA GLN A 39 7.43 -2.22 14.68
C GLN A 39 6.37 -3.32 14.80
N GLU A 40 5.94 -3.61 16.02
CA GLU A 40 4.74 -4.41 16.27
C GLU A 40 3.50 -3.63 15.84
N SER A 41 2.63 -4.28 15.07
CA SER A 41 1.39 -3.72 14.55
C SER A 41 0.31 -4.80 14.45
N ILE A 42 -0.85 -4.43 13.92
CA ILE A 42 -1.94 -5.36 13.61
C ILE A 42 -2.07 -5.41 12.09
N GLY A 43 -1.86 -6.60 11.52
CA GLY A 43 -2.10 -6.88 10.11
C GLY A 43 -3.53 -7.37 9.90
N GLU A 44 -4.22 -6.83 8.90
CA GLU A 44 -5.48 -7.36 8.39
C GLU A 44 -5.20 -8.12 7.09
N PHE A 45 -5.38 -9.44 7.13
CA PHE A 45 -4.99 -10.35 6.07
C PHE A 45 -6.17 -10.76 5.18
N ALA A 46 -5.90 -10.86 3.89
CA ALA A 46 -6.74 -11.55 2.92
C ALA A 46 -5.90 -12.55 2.12
N LEU A 47 -6.34 -13.81 2.09
CA LEU A 47 -5.64 -14.91 1.43
C LEU A 47 -6.63 -15.66 0.56
N ALA A 48 -6.27 -15.87 -0.69
CA ALA A 48 -7.07 -16.59 -1.66
C ALA A 48 -6.20 -17.50 -2.52
N VAL A 49 -6.82 -18.57 -3.03
CA VAL A 49 -6.26 -19.44 -4.06
C VAL A 49 -7.28 -19.63 -5.19
N ALA A 50 -6.79 -19.98 -6.37
CA ALA A 50 -7.66 -20.48 -7.43
C ALA A 50 -8.16 -21.89 -7.06
N LEU A 51 -9.43 -22.18 -7.36
CA LEU A 51 -10.06 -23.48 -7.12
C LEU A 51 -10.49 -24.12 -8.44
N PRO A 52 -9.96 -25.31 -8.80
CA PRO A 52 -10.39 -26.02 -10.00
C PRO A 52 -11.89 -26.37 -9.98
N ALA A 53 -12.49 -26.47 -11.16
CA ALA A 53 -13.92 -26.70 -11.35
C ALA A 53 -14.43 -28.02 -10.75
N GLU A 54 -13.52 -28.98 -10.57
CA GLU A 54 -13.76 -30.32 -10.05
C GLU A 54 -13.59 -30.41 -8.52
N VAL A 55 -13.11 -29.37 -7.84
CA VAL A 55 -12.90 -29.38 -6.38
C VAL A 55 -14.05 -28.63 -5.70
N LYS A 56 -14.74 -29.30 -4.76
CA LYS A 56 -15.92 -28.72 -4.09
C LYS A 56 -15.58 -27.56 -3.15
N GLY A 57 -14.43 -27.60 -2.47
CA GLY A 57 -14.03 -26.52 -1.57
C GLY A 57 -12.56 -26.56 -1.20
N THR A 58 -12.04 -25.38 -0.83
CA THR A 58 -10.71 -25.25 -0.22
C THR A 58 -10.76 -25.49 1.29
N HIS A 59 -9.64 -25.87 1.90
CA HIS A 59 -9.53 -26.08 3.35
C HIS A 59 -9.22 -24.78 4.08
N MET A 60 -10.28 -24.09 4.53
CA MET A 60 -10.20 -22.75 5.11
C MET A 60 -9.26 -22.62 6.33
N SER A 61 -9.19 -23.63 7.21
CA SER A 61 -8.33 -23.55 8.40
C SER A 61 -6.84 -23.48 8.06
N ARG A 62 -6.43 -24.04 6.90
CA ARG A 62 -5.02 -24.05 6.46
C ARG A 62 -4.48 -22.64 6.28
N PHE A 63 -5.30 -21.68 5.85
CA PHE A 63 -4.85 -20.28 5.75
C PHE A 63 -4.41 -19.73 7.11
N VAL A 64 -5.18 -20.01 8.17
CA VAL A 64 -4.88 -19.54 9.53
C VAL A 64 -3.63 -20.25 10.08
N GLU A 65 -3.51 -21.56 9.85
CA GLU A 65 -2.33 -22.35 10.23
C GLU A 65 -1.06 -21.77 9.59
N ILE A 66 -1.10 -21.47 8.28
CA ILE A 66 0.04 -20.89 7.55
C ILE A 66 0.43 -19.53 8.11
N LEU A 67 -0.55 -18.65 8.36
CA LEU A 67 -0.25 -17.35 8.95
C LEU A 67 0.37 -17.48 10.34
N HIS A 68 -0.14 -18.37 11.18
CA HIS A 68 0.42 -18.59 12.52
C HIS A 68 1.87 -19.08 12.47
N GLU A 69 2.21 -19.93 11.50
CA GLU A 69 3.55 -20.50 11.34
C GLU A 69 4.54 -19.55 10.64
N CYS A 70 4.06 -18.73 9.70
CA CYS A 70 4.93 -18.01 8.75
C CYS A 70 4.87 -16.48 8.83
N ALA A 71 3.81 -15.88 9.39
CA ALA A 71 3.59 -14.43 9.34
C ALA A 71 4.24 -13.65 10.49
N SER A 72 5.40 -14.10 10.99
CA SER A 72 6.09 -13.45 12.12
C SER A 72 6.63 -12.06 11.78
N GLU A 73 7.10 -11.86 10.54
CA GLU A 73 7.62 -10.59 10.04
C GLU A 73 7.05 -10.25 8.66
N ILE A 74 6.47 -9.06 8.53
CA ILE A 74 5.87 -8.53 7.30
C ILE A 74 6.85 -7.60 6.61
N SER A 75 7.34 -8.10 5.49
CA SER A 75 8.22 -7.43 4.52
C SER A 75 7.96 -8.01 3.14
N ALA A 76 8.60 -7.46 2.10
CA ALA A 76 8.53 -8.05 0.75
C ALA A 76 8.88 -9.55 0.76
N VAL A 77 9.93 -9.91 1.50
CA VAL A 77 10.40 -11.30 1.62
C VAL A 77 9.45 -12.15 2.47
N GLY A 78 9.00 -11.63 3.61
CA GLY A 78 8.08 -12.36 4.50
C GLY A 78 6.77 -12.72 3.79
N MET A 79 6.24 -11.79 3.00
CA MET A 79 5.00 -12.00 2.25
C MET A 79 5.16 -13.02 1.12
N GLN A 80 6.33 -13.08 0.46
CA GLN A 80 6.63 -14.12 -0.52
C GLN A 80 6.69 -15.52 0.11
N VAL A 81 7.23 -15.62 1.33
CA VAL A 81 7.25 -16.90 2.08
C VAL A 81 5.84 -17.36 2.41
N VAL A 82 4.98 -16.48 2.92
CA VAL A 82 3.57 -16.80 3.20
C VAL A 82 2.85 -17.24 1.92
N HIS A 83 3.04 -16.53 0.81
CA HIS A 83 2.45 -16.89 -0.49
C HIS A 83 2.89 -18.27 -0.99
N GLY A 84 4.19 -18.58 -0.94
CA GLY A 84 4.70 -19.90 -1.32
C GLY A 84 4.13 -21.04 -0.46
N GLU A 85 3.98 -20.81 0.85
CA GLU A 85 3.36 -21.79 1.75
C GLU A 85 1.86 -21.98 1.49
N VAL A 86 1.14 -20.92 1.10
CA VAL A 86 -0.26 -21.01 0.64
C VAL A 86 -0.35 -21.90 -0.59
N LEU A 87 0.43 -21.64 -1.64
CA LEU A 87 0.45 -22.47 -2.85
C LEU A 87 0.73 -23.94 -2.51
N ARG A 88 1.76 -24.19 -1.70
CA ARG A 88 2.23 -25.53 -1.34
C ARG A 88 1.24 -26.31 -0.49
N LYS A 89 0.73 -25.73 0.61
CA LYS A 89 -0.18 -26.44 1.54
C LYS A 89 -1.60 -26.59 0.98
N LEU A 90 -2.04 -25.69 0.12
CA LEU A 90 -3.35 -25.79 -0.54
C LEU A 90 -3.28 -26.49 -1.90
N LYS A 91 -2.07 -26.78 -2.42
CA LYS A 91 -1.84 -27.41 -3.73
C LYS A 91 -2.55 -26.65 -4.86
N ALA A 92 -2.48 -25.33 -4.81
CA ALA A 92 -3.11 -24.45 -5.78
C ALA A 92 -2.08 -23.95 -6.81
N PRO A 93 -2.48 -23.75 -8.08
CA PRO A 93 -1.58 -23.23 -9.12
C PRO A 93 -1.35 -21.72 -9.00
N TRP A 94 -2.23 -21.03 -8.27
CA TRP A 94 -2.21 -19.57 -8.11
C TRP A 94 -2.73 -19.19 -6.73
N ALA A 95 -2.15 -18.15 -6.14
CA ALA A 95 -2.56 -17.59 -4.88
C ALA A 95 -2.38 -16.07 -4.86
N LYS A 96 -3.16 -15.43 -3.98
CA LYS A 96 -3.03 -14.02 -3.61
C LYS A 96 -3.03 -13.91 -2.11
N VAL A 97 -2.02 -13.22 -1.59
CA VAL A 97 -1.85 -12.94 -0.16
C VAL A 97 -1.65 -11.44 -0.01
N SER A 98 -2.51 -10.79 0.76
CA SER A 98 -2.35 -9.38 1.11
C SER A 98 -2.44 -9.16 2.62
N VAL A 99 -1.75 -8.13 3.08
CA VAL A 99 -1.85 -7.63 4.46
C VAL A 99 -1.90 -6.12 4.43
N ASP A 100 -2.91 -5.55 5.08
CA ASP A 100 -3.01 -4.13 5.41
C ASP A 100 -2.52 -3.92 6.84
N THR A 101 -1.66 -2.92 7.06
CA THR A 101 -1.13 -2.58 8.38
C THR A 101 -0.83 -1.09 8.48
N GLU A 102 -0.49 -0.62 9.67
CA GLU A 102 0.03 0.72 9.90
C GLU A 102 1.51 0.67 10.29
N PHE A 103 2.29 1.61 9.72
CA PHE A 103 3.67 1.85 10.07
C PHE A 103 3.83 3.29 10.57
N PHE A 104 4.35 3.45 11.77
CA PHE A 104 4.53 4.74 12.42
C PHE A 104 5.97 5.22 12.31
N ARG A 105 6.15 6.34 11.61
CA ARG A 105 7.45 7.02 11.52
C ARG A 105 7.51 8.15 12.53
N GLU A 106 8.61 8.27 13.26
CA GLU A 106 8.85 9.44 14.09
C GLU A 106 9.15 10.67 13.23
N ARG A 107 8.54 11.80 13.57
CA ARG A 107 8.65 13.08 12.88
C ARG A 107 9.12 14.15 13.86
N LEU A 108 10.03 15.00 13.37
CA LEU A 108 10.47 16.21 14.06
C LEU A 108 9.72 17.41 13.48
N ALA A 109 9.09 18.21 14.35
CA ALA A 109 8.50 19.47 13.94
C ALA A 109 9.59 20.41 13.37
N PRO A 110 9.31 21.15 12.28
CA PRO A 110 10.33 21.80 11.47
C PRO A 110 11.07 22.95 12.15
N VAL A 111 10.52 23.55 13.21
CA VAL A 111 11.12 24.68 13.93
C VAL A 111 11.47 24.31 15.37
N SER A 112 10.51 23.74 16.11
CA SER A 112 10.69 23.41 17.53
C SER A 112 11.41 22.08 17.76
N GLY A 113 11.50 21.21 16.76
CA GLY A 113 12.05 19.86 16.89
C GLY A 113 11.20 18.93 17.75
N ALA A 114 9.95 19.30 18.06
CA ALA A 114 9.04 18.46 18.83
C ALA A 114 8.84 17.10 18.13
N ARG A 115 8.97 16.01 18.91
CA ARG A 115 8.93 14.62 18.39
C ARG A 115 7.52 14.04 18.53
N ALA A 116 7.00 13.48 17.46
CA ALA A 116 5.76 12.70 17.49
C ALA A 116 5.75 11.64 16.38
N LYS A 117 4.94 10.59 16.53
CA LYS A 117 4.81 9.52 15.53
C LYS A 117 3.64 9.79 14.59
N LEU A 118 3.88 9.65 13.28
CA LEU A 118 2.86 9.72 12.23
C LEU A 118 2.64 8.33 11.65
N GLY A 119 1.39 7.85 11.68
CA GLY A 119 0.99 6.59 11.09
C GLY A 119 0.77 6.71 9.59
N HIS A 120 1.26 5.71 8.84
CA HIS A 120 1.04 5.56 7.41
C HIS A 120 0.40 4.19 7.18
N ARG A 121 -0.57 4.12 6.28
CA ARG A 121 -1.13 2.84 5.87
C ARG A 121 -0.20 2.17 4.89
N VAL A 122 0.07 0.89 5.10
CA VAL A 122 0.93 0.08 4.25
C VAL A 122 0.18 -1.19 3.89
N ARG A 123 0.16 -1.53 2.61
CA ARG A 123 -0.36 -2.78 2.10
C ARG A 123 0.74 -3.52 1.37
N TRP A 124 0.92 -4.78 1.72
CA TRP A 124 1.73 -5.70 0.93
C TRP A 124 0.81 -6.66 0.20
N THR A 125 1.13 -7.00 -1.04
CA THR A 125 0.37 -7.97 -1.83
C THR A 125 1.34 -8.81 -2.65
N VAL A 126 1.18 -10.13 -2.59
CA VAL A 126 1.88 -11.09 -3.45
C VAL A 126 0.83 -11.90 -4.19
N THR A 127 0.93 -11.94 -5.50
CA THR A 127 -0.03 -12.61 -6.39
C THR A 127 0.70 -13.39 -7.47
N GLY A 128 0.18 -14.55 -7.87
CA GLY A 128 0.76 -15.38 -8.94
C GLY A 128 0.94 -16.85 -8.54
N GLY A 129 1.62 -17.61 -9.39
CA GLY A 129 2.02 -19.00 -9.14
C GLY A 129 3.40 -19.11 -8.51
N GLU A 130 3.94 -20.32 -8.47
CA GLU A 130 5.23 -20.63 -7.82
C GLU A 130 6.43 -19.98 -8.51
N HIS A 131 6.34 -19.72 -9.82
CA HIS A 131 7.47 -19.25 -10.64
C HIS A 131 7.27 -17.86 -11.27
N ASP A 132 6.08 -17.28 -11.15
CA ASP A 132 5.68 -16.01 -11.78
C ASP A 132 4.96 -15.08 -10.80
N SER A 133 5.30 -15.18 -9.50
CA SER A 133 4.71 -14.32 -8.48
C SER A 133 5.24 -12.87 -8.54
N ALA A 134 4.33 -11.95 -8.29
CA ALA A 134 4.55 -10.52 -8.30
C ALA A 134 4.32 -9.95 -6.89
N ALA A 135 5.32 -9.28 -6.32
CA ALA A 135 5.25 -8.63 -5.02
C ALA A 135 5.09 -7.11 -5.15
N ARG A 136 4.04 -6.57 -4.55
CA ARG A 136 3.71 -5.15 -4.53
C ARG A 136 3.68 -4.63 -3.10
N VAL A 137 4.22 -3.43 -2.93
CA VAL A 137 4.00 -2.62 -1.74
C VAL A 137 3.22 -1.37 -2.12
N GLU A 138 2.25 -1.01 -1.30
CA GLU A 138 1.47 0.20 -1.44
C GLU A 138 1.48 0.97 -0.12
N VAL A 139 1.79 2.26 -0.21
CA VAL A 139 1.75 3.17 0.94
C VAL A 139 0.73 4.25 0.70
N THR A 140 -0.03 4.63 1.73
CA THR A 140 -0.90 5.81 1.69
C THR A 140 -0.43 6.83 2.71
N VAL A 141 -0.03 7.99 2.20
CA VAL A 141 0.64 9.05 2.97
C VAL A 141 -0.28 10.27 3.06
N PRO A 142 -0.64 10.73 4.27
CA PRO A 142 -1.41 11.95 4.43
C PRO A 142 -0.51 13.17 4.20
N VAL A 143 -1.00 14.13 3.42
CA VAL A 143 -0.28 15.36 3.06
C VAL A 143 -1.18 16.58 3.20
N THR A 144 -0.60 17.78 3.16
CA THR A 144 -1.35 19.04 3.02
C THR A 144 -1.25 19.51 1.58
N SER A 145 -2.39 19.88 0.97
CA SER A 145 -2.46 20.48 -0.37
C SER A 145 -3.09 21.87 -0.27
N VAL A 146 -2.51 22.85 -0.96
CA VAL A 146 -3.05 24.19 -1.17
C VAL A 146 -3.33 24.38 -2.65
N CYS A 147 -4.54 24.83 -2.98
CA CYS A 147 -4.96 24.98 -4.36
C CYS A 147 -4.29 26.18 -5.05
N PRO A 148 -3.53 25.97 -6.15
CA PRO A 148 -2.93 27.06 -6.92
C PRO A 148 -3.97 28.04 -7.48
N CYS A 149 -5.11 27.52 -7.93
CA CYS A 149 -6.20 28.33 -8.48
C CYS A 149 -6.73 29.30 -7.42
N SER A 150 -7.07 28.79 -6.23
CA SER A 150 -7.60 29.61 -5.14
C SER A 150 -6.63 30.72 -4.71
N LYS A 151 -5.34 30.39 -4.58
CA LYS A 151 -4.29 31.38 -4.28
C LYS A 151 -4.19 32.47 -5.34
N ALA A 152 -4.34 32.12 -6.62
CA ALA A 152 -4.17 33.06 -7.73
C ALA A 152 -5.35 34.04 -7.88
N ILE A 153 -6.57 33.63 -7.51
CA ILE A 153 -7.78 34.43 -7.73
C ILE A 153 -8.28 35.17 -6.49
N SER A 154 -7.76 34.86 -5.30
CA SER A 154 -8.20 35.47 -4.04
C SER A 154 -7.29 36.64 -3.65
N ASP A 155 -7.87 37.72 -3.13
CA ASP A 155 -7.09 38.87 -2.64
C ASP A 155 -6.19 38.49 -1.44
N TYR A 156 -6.60 37.50 -0.66
CA TYR A 156 -5.84 36.93 0.45
C TYR A 156 -6.27 35.49 0.72
N GLY A 157 -5.33 34.70 1.24
CA GLY A 157 -5.58 33.30 1.58
C GLY A 157 -5.73 32.40 0.36
N ALA A 158 -5.86 31.11 0.63
CA ALA A 158 -6.12 30.07 -0.36
C ALA A 158 -6.74 28.89 0.38
N HIS A 159 -7.73 28.21 -0.21
CA HIS A 159 -8.23 27.00 0.43
C HIS A 159 -7.16 25.91 0.40
N ASN A 160 -7.17 25.12 1.46
CA ASN A 160 -6.29 23.99 1.66
C ASN A 160 -7.06 22.84 2.32
N GLN A 161 -6.48 21.65 2.23
CA GLN A 161 -7.15 20.45 2.72
C GLN A 161 -6.17 19.32 3.01
N ARG A 162 -6.69 18.27 3.63
CA ARG A 162 -6.02 16.98 3.73
C ARG A 162 -6.01 16.33 2.34
N GLY A 163 -4.83 15.94 1.91
CA GLY A 163 -4.64 15.07 0.76
C GLY A 163 -4.10 13.72 1.18
N HIS A 164 -4.26 12.73 0.31
CA HIS A 164 -3.70 11.39 0.44
C HIS A 164 -3.02 11.02 -0.87
N ILE A 165 -1.74 10.63 -0.78
CA ILE A 165 -0.98 10.09 -1.90
C ILE A 165 -0.79 8.60 -1.63
N THR A 166 -1.43 7.77 -2.45
CA THR A 166 -1.28 6.32 -2.46
C THR A 166 -0.29 5.94 -3.55
N ILE A 167 0.85 5.37 -3.16
CA ILE A 167 1.92 4.94 -4.06
C ILE A 167 2.02 3.42 -3.97
N GLY A 168 1.66 2.73 -5.04
CA GLY A 168 1.90 1.30 -5.21
C GLY A 168 3.04 1.04 -6.17
N VAL A 169 4.02 0.23 -5.77
CA VAL A 169 5.17 -0.16 -6.58
C VAL A 169 5.27 -1.67 -6.68
N LEU A 170 5.46 -2.15 -7.90
CA LEU A 170 5.92 -3.51 -8.19
C LEU A 170 7.44 -3.49 -8.24
N LEU A 171 8.08 -4.30 -7.42
CA LEU A 171 9.54 -4.39 -7.37
C LEU A 171 10.07 -5.12 -8.61
N ALA A 172 11.18 -4.63 -9.20
CA ALA A 172 11.80 -5.26 -10.36
C ALA A 172 12.38 -6.65 -10.04
N GLU A 173 12.45 -7.54 -11.03
CA GLU A 173 13.04 -8.88 -10.91
C GLU A 173 14.58 -8.82 -10.82
N GLN A 174 15.12 -8.67 -9.59
CA GLN A 174 16.53 -8.83 -9.14
C GLN A 174 17.61 -7.83 -9.66
N PRO A 175 18.72 -7.55 -8.92
CA PRO A 175 19.39 -8.38 -7.89
C PRO A 175 19.67 -7.72 -6.51
N ASP A 176 20.01 -8.61 -5.56
CA ASP A 176 20.27 -8.42 -4.12
C ASP A 176 19.08 -7.97 -3.25
N ARG A 177 18.80 -8.77 -2.20
CA ARG A 177 17.82 -8.45 -1.14
C ARG A 177 18.10 -7.11 -0.44
N ALA A 178 19.26 -6.50 -0.69
CA ALA A 178 19.76 -5.30 -0.04
C ALA A 178 19.37 -3.98 -0.74
N ASP A 179 18.81 -3.98 -1.95
CA ASP A 179 18.47 -2.74 -2.69
C ASP A 179 16.99 -2.66 -3.08
N GLN A 180 16.11 -2.86 -2.09
CA GLN A 180 14.66 -2.65 -2.27
C GLN A 180 14.27 -1.22 -1.88
N VAL A 181 13.26 -0.68 -2.56
CA VAL A 181 12.65 0.60 -2.18
C VAL A 181 12.03 0.47 -0.79
N SER A 182 12.49 1.26 0.16
CA SER A 182 11.99 1.26 1.55
C SER A 182 10.65 1.99 1.68
N LEU A 183 9.93 1.70 2.76
CA LEU A 183 8.70 2.42 3.11
C LEU A 183 8.99 3.90 3.34
N VAL A 184 10.11 4.20 4.01
CA VAL A 184 10.54 5.56 4.31
C VAL A 184 10.82 6.37 3.04
N GLU A 185 11.48 5.79 2.04
CA GLU A 185 11.69 6.44 0.74
C GLU A 185 10.37 6.79 0.05
N LEU A 186 9.37 5.91 0.11
CA LEU A 186 8.05 6.17 -0.47
C LEU A 186 7.29 7.25 0.30
N PHE A 187 7.41 7.28 1.63
CA PHE A 187 6.82 8.35 2.46
C PHE A 187 7.45 9.71 2.12
N ASP A 188 8.78 9.78 2.08
CA ASP A 188 9.51 11.00 1.74
C ASP A 188 9.18 11.48 0.32
N LEU A 189 9.06 10.54 -0.64
CA LEU A 189 8.65 10.87 -1.99
C LEU A 189 7.24 11.49 -2.03
N ALA A 190 6.27 10.87 -1.37
CA ALA A 190 4.90 11.41 -1.30
C ALA A 190 4.88 12.80 -0.67
N GLU A 191 5.52 12.97 0.49
CA GLU A 191 5.58 14.25 1.19
C GLU A 191 6.23 15.35 0.35
N SER A 192 7.28 15.02 -0.40
CA SER A 192 7.99 15.98 -1.27
C SER A 192 7.16 16.47 -2.45
N ALA A 193 6.13 15.72 -2.85
CA ALA A 193 5.28 16.07 -3.98
C ALA A 193 4.11 16.99 -3.61
N ALA A 194 3.79 17.13 -2.31
CA ALA A 194 2.66 17.92 -1.82
C ALA A 194 3.06 19.37 -1.46
N SER A 195 2.07 20.18 -1.09
CA SER A 195 2.34 21.57 -0.66
C SER A 195 3.16 21.62 0.63
N ALA A 196 2.80 20.77 1.61
CA ALA A 196 3.58 20.56 2.81
C ALA A 196 3.32 19.17 3.40
N PRO A 197 4.29 18.58 4.12
CA PRO A 197 4.09 17.36 4.87
C PRO A 197 3.18 17.58 6.09
N VAL A 198 2.78 16.47 6.70
CA VAL A 198 1.96 16.46 7.91
C VAL A 198 2.84 16.21 9.12
N TYR A 199 2.54 16.93 10.21
CA TYR A 199 3.18 16.73 11.50
C TYR A 199 2.10 16.45 12.56
N PRO A 200 2.21 15.37 13.34
CA PRO A 200 1.25 15.07 14.41
C PRO A 200 1.28 16.07 15.57
N LEU A 201 2.42 16.75 15.77
CA LEU A 201 2.61 17.71 16.84
C LEU A 201 3.33 18.95 16.30
N LEU A 202 2.66 20.10 16.40
CA LEU A 202 3.18 21.41 16.03
C LEU A 202 3.08 22.37 17.22
N LYS A 203 4.10 23.19 17.43
CA LYS A 203 4.03 24.39 18.27
C LYS A 203 3.75 25.60 17.39
N ARG A 204 3.42 26.76 17.99
CA ARG A 204 3.07 27.99 17.24
C ARG A 204 4.09 28.37 16.15
N PRO A 205 5.42 28.31 16.38
CA PRO A 205 6.39 28.60 15.32
C PRO A 205 6.34 27.59 14.16
N ASP A 206 6.08 26.32 14.47
CA ASP A 206 5.96 25.25 13.47
C ASP A 206 4.69 25.40 12.63
N GLU A 207 3.56 25.72 13.26
CA GLU A 207 2.28 25.95 12.59
C GLU A 207 2.40 27.10 11.58
N ARG A 208 3.03 28.21 11.99
CA ARG A 208 3.35 29.30 11.06
C ARG A 208 4.22 28.81 9.91
N PHE A 209 5.30 28.08 10.20
CA PHE A 209 6.21 27.58 9.16
C PHE A 209 5.50 26.71 8.12
N VAL A 210 4.75 25.70 8.57
CA VAL A 210 4.06 24.75 7.69
C VAL A 210 2.98 25.46 6.87
N THR A 211 2.26 26.41 7.47
CA THR A 211 1.26 27.21 6.76
C THR A 211 1.89 28.04 5.63
N MET A 212 3.01 28.71 5.90
CA MET A 212 3.72 29.51 4.89
C MET A 212 4.33 28.62 3.80
N GLN A 213 4.96 27.49 4.18
CA GLN A 213 5.50 26.52 3.23
C GLN A 213 4.43 26.03 2.26
N ALA A 214 3.27 25.60 2.79
CA ALA A 214 2.18 25.10 1.98
C ALA A 214 1.62 26.20 1.05
N TYR A 215 1.46 27.41 1.58
CA TYR A 215 0.97 28.55 0.80
C TYR A 215 1.93 28.90 -0.34
N ASP A 216 3.25 28.87 -0.09
CA ASP A 216 4.29 29.21 -1.07
C ASP A 216 4.51 28.11 -2.12
N ASN A 217 4.10 26.88 -1.84
CA ASN A 217 4.18 25.72 -2.74
C ASN A 217 2.78 25.14 -3.04
N PRO A 218 1.86 25.87 -3.69
CA PRO A 218 0.54 25.33 -4.01
C PRO A 218 0.67 24.29 -5.14
N VAL A 219 -0.04 23.17 -5.03
CA VAL A 219 -0.02 22.09 -6.04
C VAL A 219 -1.41 21.52 -6.27
N PHE A 220 -1.75 21.20 -7.53
CA PHE A 220 -2.94 20.42 -7.84
C PHE A 220 -2.73 18.92 -7.58
N VAL A 221 -3.82 18.14 -7.59
CA VAL A 221 -3.73 16.67 -7.49
C VAL A 221 -2.93 16.07 -8.65
N GLU A 222 -3.05 16.63 -9.85
CA GLU A 222 -2.28 16.21 -11.02
C GLU A 222 -0.79 16.48 -10.86
N ASP A 223 -0.41 17.59 -10.22
CA ASP A 223 0.99 17.95 -10.00
C ASP A 223 1.64 16.99 -8.99
N MET A 224 0.92 16.65 -7.91
CA MET A 224 1.34 15.62 -6.96
C MET A 224 1.57 14.28 -7.67
N ALA A 225 0.58 13.82 -8.45
CA ALA A 225 0.67 12.54 -9.16
C ALA A 225 1.83 12.51 -10.17
N ARG A 226 2.02 13.58 -10.94
CA ARG A 226 3.09 13.70 -11.94
C ARG A 226 4.48 13.75 -11.29
N THR A 227 4.62 14.46 -10.18
CA THR A 227 5.89 14.57 -9.45
C THR A 227 6.34 13.20 -8.93
N VAL A 228 5.44 12.48 -8.26
CA VAL A 228 5.73 11.12 -7.78
C VAL A 228 6.05 10.19 -8.94
N ALA A 229 5.23 10.18 -9.99
CA ALA A 229 5.44 9.31 -11.15
C ALA A 229 6.77 9.58 -11.88
N GLY A 230 7.18 10.85 -12.00
CA GLY A 230 8.46 11.21 -12.60
C GLY A 230 9.66 10.65 -11.82
N ARG A 231 9.59 10.66 -10.49
CA ARG A 231 10.63 10.10 -9.61
C ARG A 231 10.66 8.58 -9.67
N LEU A 232 9.51 7.92 -9.55
CA LEU A 232 9.43 6.45 -9.64
C LEU A 232 9.89 5.92 -10.99
N ARG A 233 9.56 6.60 -12.09
CA ARG A 233 10.00 6.20 -13.44
C ARG A 233 11.52 6.29 -13.64
N SER A 234 12.19 7.10 -12.84
CA SER A 234 13.65 7.27 -12.89
C SER A 234 14.37 6.30 -11.95
N ASP A 235 13.63 5.55 -11.12
CA ASP A 235 14.18 4.58 -10.18
C ASP A 235 14.23 3.18 -10.82
N ALA A 236 15.44 2.67 -11.05
CA ALA A 236 15.66 1.38 -11.69
C ALA A 236 15.12 0.18 -10.88
N ARG A 237 14.85 0.37 -9.59
CA ARG A 237 14.29 -0.68 -8.70
C ARG A 237 12.78 -0.87 -8.90
N VAL A 238 12.12 0.07 -9.56
CA VAL A 238 10.66 0.07 -9.78
C VAL A 238 10.34 -0.54 -11.15
N GLY A 239 9.75 -1.73 -11.16
CA GLY A 239 9.34 -2.41 -12.39
C GLY A 239 8.00 -1.91 -12.94
N ALA A 240 7.07 -1.54 -12.05
CA ALA A 240 5.82 -0.89 -12.38
C ALA A 240 5.32 -0.07 -11.19
N PHE A 241 4.44 0.89 -11.41
CA PHE A 241 3.80 1.64 -10.34
C PHE A 241 2.39 2.10 -10.67
N ARG A 242 1.64 2.41 -9.61
CA ARG A 242 0.38 3.16 -9.64
C ARG A 242 0.45 4.24 -8.58
N VAL A 243 0.21 5.48 -8.98
CA VAL A 243 0.08 6.62 -8.08
C VAL A 243 -1.37 7.10 -8.13
N HIS A 244 -2.03 7.14 -6.98
CA HIS A 244 -3.35 7.70 -6.81
C HIS A 244 -3.27 8.84 -5.79
N THR A 245 -3.68 10.03 -6.19
CA THR A 245 -3.72 11.20 -5.31
C THR A 245 -5.17 11.63 -5.14
N ALA A 246 -5.59 11.93 -3.93
CA ALA A 246 -6.91 12.47 -3.65
C ALA A 246 -6.83 13.59 -2.63
N ASN A 247 -7.62 14.65 -2.83
CA ASN A 247 -7.81 15.74 -1.89
C ASN A 247 -9.26 15.70 -1.39
N ASP A 248 -9.43 15.68 -0.07
CA ASP A 248 -10.73 15.84 0.56
C ASP A 248 -11.10 17.33 0.53
N GLU A 249 -11.71 17.79 -0.57
CA GLU A 249 -11.88 19.22 -0.85
C GLU A 249 -12.60 19.96 0.27
N SER A 250 -12.00 21.05 0.77
CA SER A 250 -12.56 21.80 1.91
C SER A 250 -13.78 22.66 1.57
N ILE A 251 -14.01 22.90 0.27
CA ILE A 251 -15.09 23.76 -0.24
C ILE A 251 -16.12 23.00 -1.09
N HIS A 252 -15.98 21.67 -1.18
CA HIS A 252 -16.86 20.79 -1.94
C HIS A 252 -17.18 19.51 -1.16
N ASP A 253 -18.32 18.87 -1.43
CA ASP A 253 -18.73 17.61 -0.80
C ASP A 253 -18.27 16.37 -1.61
N HIS A 254 -17.04 16.42 -2.12
CA HIS A 254 -16.42 15.32 -2.87
C HIS A 254 -14.90 15.46 -2.88
N ALA A 255 -14.20 14.36 -3.17
CA ALA A 255 -12.76 14.40 -3.36
C ALA A 255 -12.38 14.71 -4.81
N ALA A 256 -11.40 15.58 -5.03
CA ALA A 256 -10.69 15.70 -6.30
C ALA A 256 -9.59 14.64 -6.34
N TYR A 257 -9.44 13.89 -7.45
CA TYR A 257 -8.44 12.83 -7.53
C TYR A 257 -7.76 12.74 -8.91
N ALA A 258 -6.56 12.16 -8.92
CA ALA A 258 -5.81 11.85 -10.13
C ALA A 258 -5.11 10.49 -9.99
N VAL A 259 -4.98 9.77 -11.11
CA VAL A 259 -4.31 8.46 -11.17
C VAL A 259 -3.34 8.42 -12.34
N THR A 260 -2.17 7.85 -12.10
CA THR A 260 -1.24 7.49 -13.17
C THR A 260 -0.58 6.15 -12.89
N GLU A 261 -0.37 5.38 -13.95
CA GLU A 261 0.19 4.03 -13.91
C GLU A 261 1.30 3.89 -14.95
N TRP A 262 2.32 3.11 -14.62
CA TRP A 262 3.42 2.81 -15.53
C TRP A 262 3.89 1.35 -15.35
N PRO A 263 4.16 0.61 -16.43
CA PRO A 263 3.82 0.95 -17.82
C PRO A 263 2.30 1.11 -17.98
N ARG A 264 1.85 1.98 -18.89
CA ARG A 264 0.42 2.12 -19.19
C ARG A 264 -0.07 0.82 -19.82
N ARG A 265 -0.76 -0.01 -19.05
CA ARG A 265 -1.58 -1.09 -19.58
C ARG A 265 -2.87 -0.44 -20.13
N GLY A 266 -3.40 -0.94 -21.24
CA GLY A 266 -4.56 -0.32 -21.92
C GLY A 266 -5.73 -0.06 -20.96
N ALA A 267 -6.62 0.87 -21.33
CA ALA A 267 -7.62 1.55 -20.50
C ALA A 267 -8.63 0.69 -19.68
N TYR A 268 -8.45 -0.64 -19.59
CA TYR A 268 -9.35 -1.59 -18.93
C TYR A 268 -8.63 -2.64 -18.05
N ALA A 269 -7.38 -2.44 -17.65
CA ALA A 269 -6.64 -3.40 -16.80
C ALA A 269 -6.79 -3.13 -15.28
N LEU A 270 -7.95 -2.58 -14.84
CA LEU A 270 -8.11 -1.92 -13.55
C LEU A 270 -8.28 -2.83 -12.31
N GLU A 271 -8.27 -4.16 -12.44
CA GLU A 271 -8.48 -5.05 -11.28
C GLU A 271 -7.47 -6.20 -11.14
N MET A 272 -6.39 -6.20 -11.93
CA MET A 272 -5.43 -7.32 -11.99
C MET A 272 -4.08 -7.04 -11.31
N ILE A 273 -3.99 -6.05 -10.42
CA ILE A 273 -2.80 -5.77 -9.59
C ILE A 273 -3.21 -5.40 -8.17
#